data_AF-A0A1G2RR16-F1
#
_entry.id   AF-A0A1G2RR16-F1
#
_cell.length_a   1.000
_cell.length_b   1.000
_cell.length_c   1.000
_cell.angle_alpha   90.00
_cell.angle_beta   90.00
_cell.angle_gamma   90.00
#
_symmetry.space_group_name_H-M   'P 1'
#
loop_
_entity.id
_entity.type
_entity.pdbx_description
1 polymer ?
#
loop_
_entity_poly.entity_id
_entity_poly.type
_entity_poly.pdbx_seq_one_letter_code
_entity_poly.pdbx_strand_id
1 'polypeptide(L)'
;MSAALELSCGNPETIFIATGGFDEYSEKSAEVEDMTDFLVRFIPNSVVGIPSLPCTRHNLVAVFNVIGATIHKKRVALLTNFYHLPRALRHWTELAESEFPALPMPFPVCAESVALFENSLHDLPAFTRRFEREQRGMRCLEAGRYGDSCLGKRLQAFKGVIKKHGSLLLSLEEQRELRKSGYY
;
A
#
# COMPACT_ATOMS: atom_id res chain seq x y z
N MET A 1 7.06 2.59 -12.46
CA MET A 1 7.54 1.26 -12.91
C MET A 1 9.04 1.26 -13.22
N SER A 2 9.61 2.27 -13.88
CA SER A 2 11.06 2.33 -14.19
C SER A 2 11.98 2.17 -12.97
N ALA A 3 11.66 2.83 -11.85
CA ALA A 3 12.41 2.68 -10.61
C ALA A 3 12.49 1.22 -10.10
N ALA A 4 11.44 0.41 -10.30
CA ALA A 4 11.47 -1.00 -9.93
C ALA A 4 12.41 -1.80 -10.83
N LEU A 5 12.42 -1.52 -12.13
CA LEU A 5 13.35 -2.15 -13.08
C LEU A 5 14.80 -1.76 -12.79
N GLU A 6 15.07 -0.48 -12.52
CA GLU A 6 16.40 0.02 -12.15
C GLU A 6 16.94 -0.67 -10.90
N LEU A 7 16.10 -0.82 -9.86
CA LEU A 7 16.45 -1.56 -8.65
C LEU A 7 16.76 -3.03 -8.93
N SER A 8 15.99 -3.68 -9.81
CA SER A 8 16.23 -5.08 -10.19
C SER A 8 17.53 -5.26 -10.99
N CYS A 9 17.83 -4.34 -11.91
CA CYS A 9 19.09 -4.33 -12.65
C CYS A 9 20.30 -4.16 -11.72
N GLY A 10 20.19 -3.30 -10.70
CA GLY A 10 21.24 -3.10 -9.70
C GLY A 10 21.37 -4.25 -8.70
N ASN A 11 20.30 -5.01 -8.47
CA ASN A 11 20.30 -6.18 -7.59
C ASN A 11 19.23 -7.22 -8.03
N PRO A 12 19.61 -8.26 -8.79
CA PRO A 12 18.69 -9.28 -9.30
C PRO A 12 17.98 -10.10 -8.23
N GLU A 13 18.50 -10.14 -6.99
CA GLU A 13 17.87 -10.84 -5.86
C GLU A 13 16.74 -10.03 -5.21
N THR A 14 16.47 -8.81 -5.69
CA THR A 14 15.37 -7.98 -5.19
C THR A 14 14.03 -8.65 -5.45
N ILE A 15 13.22 -8.77 -4.40
CA ILE A 15 11.83 -9.22 -4.48
C ILE A 15 10.91 -8.00 -4.37
N PHE A 16 10.04 -7.84 -5.35
CA PHE A 16 9.03 -6.80 -5.46
C PHE A 16 7.68 -7.33 -5.00
N ILE A 17 7.10 -6.62 -4.05
CA ILE A 17 5.79 -6.92 -3.52
C ILE A 17 4.81 -5.90 -4.11
N ALA A 18 4.01 -6.33 -5.07
CA ALA A 18 2.96 -5.52 -5.66
C ALA A 18 1.72 -5.62 -4.78
N THR A 19 1.34 -4.49 -4.18
CA THR A 19 0.14 -4.37 -3.33
C THR A 19 -0.93 -3.56 -4.00
N GLY A 20 -2.17 -3.78 -3.59
CA GLY A 20 -3.35 -3.34 -4.30
C GLY A 20 -4.03 -4.57 -4.89
N GLY A 21 -5.25 -4.40 -5.38
CA GLY A 21 -5.94 -5.51 -6.00
C GLY A 21 -7.43 -5.35 -5.96
N PHE A 22 -7.97 -4.65 -4.97
CA PHE A 22 -9.34 -4.17 -5.00
C PHE A 22 -9.40 -2.68 -5.29
N ASP A 23 -10.32 -2.27 -6.15
CA ASP A 23 -10.66 -0.88 -6.38
C ASP A 23 -11.72 -0.40 -5.37
N GLU A 24 -12.21 0.83 -5.54
CA GLU A 24 -13.20 1.42 -4.65
C GLU A 24 -14.59 0.77 -4.69
N TYR A 25 -14.84 -0.08 -5.67
CA TYR A 25 -16.08 -0.84 -5.88
C TYR A 25 -15.93 -2.30 -5.47
N SER A 26 -14.82 -2.68 -4.83
CA SER A 26 -14.46 -4.06 -4.45
C SER A 26 -14.22 -5.01 -5.63
N GLU A 27 -14.01 -4.44 -6.82
CA GLU A 27 -13.62 -5.18 -8.02
C GLU A 27 -12.10 -5.24 -8.13
N LYS A 28 -11.61 -6.08 -9.04
CA LYS A 28 -10.16 -6.13 -9.27
C LYS A 28 -9.67 -4.84 -9.93
N SER A 29 -8.62 -4.24 -9.37
CA SER A 29 -8.08 -3.00 -9.91
C SER A 29 -7.25 -3.27 -11.18
N ALA A 30 -7.77 -2.83 -12.32
CA ALA A 30 -7.08 -2.91 -13.61
C ALA A 30 -5.69 -2.25 -13.58
N GLU A 31 -5.55 -1.10 -12.91
CA GLU A 31 -4.25 -0.42 -12.77
C GLU A 31 -3.20 -1.28 -12.05
N VAL A 32 -3.61 -2.04 -11.04
CA VAL A 32 -2.71 -2.93 -10.29
C VAL A 32 -2.41 -4.19 -11.09
N GLU A 33 -3.40 -4.75 -11.80
CA GLU A 33 -3.21 -5.89 -12.70
C GLU A 33 -2.22 -5.52 -13.81
N ASP A 34 -2.44 -4.41 -14.52
CA ASP A 34 -1.55 -3.92 -15.58
C ASP A 34 -0.11 -3.69 -15.07
N MET A 35 0.05 -3.09 -13.89
CA MET A 35 1.36 -2.88 -13.28
C MET A 35 2.04 -4.21 -12.93
N THR A 36 1.29 -5.16 -12.37
CA THR A 36 1.80 -6.47 -11.98
C THR A 36 2.24 -7.26 -13.21
N ASP A 37 1.40 -7.28 -14.25
CA ASP A 37 1.70 -7.93 -15.52
C ASP A 37 2.91 -7.32 -16.21
N PHE A 38 3.04 -5.99 -16.18
CA PHE A 38 4.23 -5.30 -16.65
C PHE A 38 5.47 -5.78 -15.89
N LEU A 39 5.46 -5.74 -14.56
CA LEU A 39 6.63 -6.15 -13.77
C LEU A 39 6.96 -7.64 -13.98
N VAL A 40 5.97 -8.53 -13.98
CA VAL A 40 6.17 -9.96 -14.23
C VAL A 40 6.80 -10.21 -15.60
N ARG A 41 6.43 -9.44 -16.63
CA ARG A 41 7.03 -9.58 -17.96
C ARG A 41 8.53 -9.27 -17.98
N PHE A 42 8.99 -8.30 -17.19
CA PHE A 42 10.38 -7.85 -17.22
C PHE A 42 11.26 -8.49 -16.13
N ILE A 43 10.67 -8.86 -14.99
CA ILE A 43 11.36 -9.43 -13.82
C ILE A 43 10.56 -10.59 -13.19
N PRO A 44 10.27 -11.67 -13.96
CA PRO A 44 9.26 -12.69 -13.62
C PRO A 44 9.50 -13.44 -12.31
N ASN A 45 10.76 -13.66 -11.93
CA ASN A 45 11.12 -14.45 -10.74
C ASN A 45 11.14 -13.61 -9.45
N SER A 46 10.81 -12.31 -9.56
CA SER A 46 11.01 -11.34 -8.51
C SER A 46 9.73 -10.63 -8.08
N VAL A 47 8.57 -10.93 -8.65
CA VAL A 47 7.32 -10.20 -8.35
C VAL A 47 6.33 -11.10 -7.62
N VAL A 48 5.82 -10.62 -6.49
CA VAL A 48 4.75 -11.26 -5.72
C VAL A 48 3.59 -10.28 -5.59
N GLY A 49 2.42 -10.66 -6.11
CA GLY A 49 1.19 -9.90 -5.94
C GLY A 49 0.49 -10.24 -4.63
N ILE A 50 0.13 -9.22 -3.85
CA ILE A 50 -0.64 -9.37 -2.61
C ILE A 50 -1.90 -8.48 -2.71
N PRO A 51 -3.11 -9.08 -2.77
CA PRO A 51 -4.34 -8.32 -2.83
C PRO A 51 -4.56 -7.53 -1.54
N SER A 52 -5.02 -6.29 -1.66
CA SER A 52 -5.33 -5.43 -0.51
C SER A 52 -6.51 -4.50 -0.79
N LEU A 53 -7.08 -3.94 0.28
CA LEU A 53 -8.07 -2.87 0.18
C LEU A 53 -7.40 -1.59 -0.35
N PRO A 54 -8.12 -0.71 -1.08
CA PRO A 54 -7.54 0.46 -1.76
C PRO A 54 -7.23 1.64 -0.81
N CYS A 55 -6.46 1.40 0.25
CA CYS A 55 -5.87 2.48 1.04
C CYS A 55 -4.45 2.13 1.48
N THR A 56 -3.64 3.17 1.73
CA THR A 56 -2.23 3.05 2.10
C THR A 56 -2.03 2.15 3.33
N ARG A 57 -2.86 2.29 4.36
CA ARG A 57 -2.77 1.48 5.58
C ARG A 57 -3.03 0.00 5.30
N HIS A 58 -4.12 -0.33 4.61
CA HIS A 58 -4.49 -1.72 4.34
C HIS A 58 -3.58 -2.41 3.32
N ASN A 59 -2.92 -1.66 2.43
CA ASN A 59 -1.84 -2.20 1.61
C ASN A 59 -0.71 -2.76 2.49
N LEU A 60 -0.29 -2.00 3.51
CA LEU A 60 0.77 -2.42 4.44
C LEU A 60 0.31 -3.58 5.33
N VAL A 61 -0.91 -3.52 5.86
CA VAL A 61 -1.52 -4.62 6.63
C VAL A 61 -1.48 -5.92 5.84
N ALA A 62 -1.89 -5.91 4.57
CA ALA A 62 -1.89 -7.10 3.73
C ALA A 62 -0.46 -7.66 3.54
N VAL A 63 0.54 -6.79 3.32
CA VAL A 63 1.94 -7.23 3.24
C VAL A 63 2.41 -7.84 4.55
N PHE A 64 2.14 -7.19 5.68
CA PHE A 64 2.63 -7.64 6.98
C PHE A 64 1.99 -8.95 7.41
N ASN A 65 0.70 -9.13 7.14
CA ASN A 65 -0.02 -10.37 7.38
C ASN A 65 0.53 -11.55 6.55
N VAL A 66 1.01 -11.29 5.32
CA VAL A 66 1.45 -12.35 4.41
C VAL A 66 2.95 -12.66 4.54
N ILE A 67 3.80 -11.63 4.60
CA ILE A 67 5.27 -11.80 4.57
C ILE A 67 5.99 -11.14 5.75
N GLY A 68 5.29 -10.55 6.72
CA GLY A 68 5.92 -9.84 7.85
C GLY A 68 6.96 -10.68 8.58
N ALA A 69 6.63 -11.95 8.86
CA ALA A 69 7.55 -12.91 9.47
C ALA A 69 8.77 -13.24 8.58
N THR A 70 8.67 -13.10 7.27
CA THR A 70 9.79 -13.36 6.34
C THR A 70 10.73 -12.16 6.24
N ILE A 71 10.19 -10.94 6.34
CA ILE A 71 10.96 -9.70 6.12
C ILE A 71 11.62 -9.14 7.39
N HIS A 72 11.33 -9.66 8.58
CA HIS A 72 11.86 -9.16 9.86
C HIS A 72 13.42 -9.04 9.94
N LYS A 73 14.16 -9.80 9.12
CA LYS A 73 15.63 -9.78 9.04
C LYS A 73 16.17 -9.33 7.69
N LYS A 74 15.33 -8.72 6.86
CA LYS A 74 15.68 -8.30 5.50
C LYS A 74 15.86 -6.79 5.45
N ARG A 75 16.62 -6.31 4.45
CA ARG A 75 16.61 -4.90 4.09
C ARG A 75 15.36 -4.67 3.26
N VAL A 76 14.51 -3.74 3.70
CA VAL A 76 13.24 -3.45 3.06
C VAL A 76 13.29 -2.04 2.49
N ALA A 77 12.75 -1.86 1.30
CA ALA A 77 12.55 -0.56 0.69
C ALA A 77 11.06 -0.33 0.45
N LEU A 78 10.60 0.90 0.69
CA LEU A 78 9.24 1.32 0.40
C LEU A 78 9.26 2.17 -0.87
N LEU A 79 8.83 1.56 -1.98
CA LEU A 79 8.77 2.20 -3.29
C LEU A 79 7.35 2.72 -3.56
N THR A 80 7.18 4.04 -3.62
CA THR A 80 5.92 4.67 -4.05
C THR A 80 6.18 6.09 -4.56
N ASN A 81 5.15 6.75 -5.07
CA ASN A 81 5.28 8.13 -5.54
C ASN A 81 5.65 9.04 -4.37
N PHE A 82 6.42 10.09 -4.64
CA PHE A 82 7.02 10.89 -3.56
C PHE A 82 5.96 11.48 -2.62
N TYR A 83 4.79 11.82 -3.14
CA TYR A 83 3.68 12.40 -2.38
C TYR A 83 2.99 11.40 -1.45
N HIS A 84 3.08 10.09 -1.73
CA HIS A 84 2.53 9.04 -0.88
C HIS A 84 3.49 8.59 0.23
N LEU A 85 4.81 8.78 0.04
CA LEU A 85 5.83 8.27 0.96
C LEU A 85 5.62 8.70 2.42
N PRO A 86 5.36 9.98 2.75
CA PRO A 86 5.21 10.38 4.15
C PRO A 86 4.09 9.63 4.87
N ARG A 87 2.93 9.47 4.21
CA ARG A 87 1.79 8.76 4.79
C ARG A 87 2.05 7.26 4.91
N ALA A 88 2.69 6.67 3.91
CA ALA A 88 3.02 5.25 3.94
C ALA A 88 4.04 4.94 5.03
N LEU A 89 5.08 5.76 5.21
CA LEU A 89 6.05 5.62 6.30
C LEU A 89 5.39 5.78 7.67
N ARG A 90 4.47 6.74 7.81
CA ARG A 90 3.75 6.96 9.07
C ARG A 90 2.95 5.73 9.48
N HIS A 91 2.15 5.18 8.55
CA HIS A 91 1.41 3.95 8.80
C HIS A 91 2.32 2.75 9.04
N TRP A 92 3.46 2.66 8.35
CA TRP A 92 4.45 1.62 8.60
C TRP A 92 4.89 1.62 10.05
N THR A 93 5.33 2.77 10.57
CA THR A 93 5.77 2.91 11.96
C THR A 93 4.66 2.54 12.93
N GLU A 94 3.46 3.09 12.74
CA GLU A 94 2.32 2.82 13.63
C GLU A 94 1.98 1.33 13.70
N LEU A 95 1.89 0.66 12.54
CA LEU A 95 1.59 -0.78 12.46
C LEU A 95 2.72 -1.65 13.03
N ALA A 96 3.98 -1.28 12.78
CA ALA A 96 5.14 -2.02 13.29
C ALA A 96 5.25 -1.90 14.81
N GLU A 97 4.89 -0.75 15.39
CA GLU A 97 4.89 -0.55 16.85
C GLU A 97 3.71 -1.25 17.54
N SER A 98 2.53 -1.28 16.90
CA SER A 98 1.31 -1.81 17.52
C SER A 98 1.12 -3.32 17.36
N GLU A 99 1.28 -3.84 16.13
CA GLU A 99 0.78 -5.16 15.76
C GLU A 99 1.84 -6.09 15.18
N PHE A 100 2.88 -5.51 14.58
CA PHE A 100 3.94 -6.24 13.92
C PHE A 100 5.33 -5.85 14.49
N PRO A 101 5.56 -6.07 15.80
CA PRO A 101 6.82 -5.73 16.42
C PRO A 101 7.95 -6.52 15.74
N ALA A 102 9.09 -5.85 15.55
CA ALA A 102 10.28 -6.35 14.85
C ALA A 102 10.28 -6.28 13.31
N LEU A 103 9.33 -5.58 12.68
CA LEU A 103 9.51 -5.20 11.28
C LEU A 103 10.63 -4.14 11.14
N PRO A 104 11.56 -4.30 10.18
CA PRO A 104 12.59 -3.30 9.94
C PRO A 104 11.96 -2.00 9.41
N MET A 105 12.55 -0.87 9.77
CA MET A 105 12.20 0.40 9.13
C MET A 105 12.63 0.36 7.65
N PRO A 106 11.73 0.69 6.72
CA PRO A 106 12.02 0.59 5.30
C PRO A 106 12.87 1.79 4.86
N PHE A 107 13.74 1.57 3.88
CA PHE A 107 14.38 2.66 3.16
C PHE A 107 13.37 3.29 2.18
N PRO A 108 13.08 4.59 2.25
CA PRO A 108 12.13 5.23 1.35
C PRO A 108 12.73 5.37 -0.06
N VAL A 109 11.97 4.97 -1.08
CA VAL A 109 12.36 5.12 -2.49
C VAL A 109 11.25 5.83 -3.25
N CYS A 110 11.57 6.99 -3.82
CA CYS A 110 10.66 7.72 -4.70
C CYS A 110 10.62 7.06 -6.08
N ALA A 111 9.43 6.66 -6.52
CA ALA A 111 9.22 6.11 -7.86
C ALA A 111 9.30 7.17 -8.99
N GLU A 112 9.12 8.44 -8.63
CA GLU A 112 9.12 9.58 -9.55
C GLU A 112 10.33 10.48 -9.24
N SER A 113 11.10 10.86 -10.28
CA SER A 113 11.97 12.04 -10.21
C SER A 113 11.12 13.26 -10.49
N VAL A 114 11.12 14.23 -9.57
CA VAL A 114 10.44 15.53 -9.72
C VAL A 114 10.89 16.26 -11.01
N ALA A 115 12.01 15.85 -11.61
CA ALA A 115 12.54 16.40 -12.85
C ALA A 115 11.76 16.02 -14.14
N LEU A 116 10.79 15.09 -14.10
CA LEU A 116 10.02 14.69 -15.30
C LEU A 116 8.73 15.51 -15.54
N PHE A 117 8.39 16.45 -14.67
CA PHE A 117 7.23 17.34 -14.86
C PHE A 117 7.38 18.32 -16.03
N GLU A 118 8.56 18.44 -16.63
CA GLU A 118 8.81 19.43 -17.69
C GLU A 118 8.01 19.18 -18.98
N ASN A 119 7.45 17.97 -19.20
CA ASN A 119 6.78 17.63 -20.46
C ASN A 119 5.32 17.14 -20.39
N SER A 120 4.67 17.06 -19.21
CA SER A 120 3.22 16.71 -19.14
C SER A 120 2.40 17.64 -18.23
N LEU A 121 2.18 18.87 -18.70
CA LEU A 121 1.24 19.81 -18.06
C LEU A 121 -0.19 19.23 -17.89
N HIS A 122 -0.56 18.22 -18.68
CA HIS A 122 -1.86 17.55 -18.61
C HIS A 122 -2.11 16.80 -17.29
N ASP A 123 -1.05 16.33 -16.63
CA ASP A 123 -1.19 15.54 -15.39
C ASP A 123 -1.15 16.41 -14.13
N LEU A 124 -0.78 17.69 -14.26
CA LEU A 124 -0.62 18.61 -13.13
C LEU A 124 -1.90 18.76 -12.28
N PRO A 125 -3.13 18.87 -12.83
CA PRO A 125 -4.33 18.94 -12.01
C PRO A 125 -4.64 17.64 -11.25
N ALA A 126 -4.35 16.48 -11.83
CA ALA A 126 -4.52 15.18 -11.16
C ALA A 126 -3.50 15.04 -10.03
N PHE A 127 -2.25 15.41 -10.31
CA PHE A 127 -1.17 15.43 -9.35
C PHE A 127 -1.46 16.36 -8.16
N THR A 128 -1.82 17.62 -8.39
CA THR A 128 -2.14 18.58 -7.31
C THR A 128 -3.24 18.05 -6.41
N ARG A 129 -4.32 17.50 -7.00
CA ARG A 129 -5.42 16.90 -6.23
C ARG A 129 -4.96 15.69 -5.40
N ARG A 130 -4.07 14.84 -5.93
CA ARG A 130 -3.49 13.72 -5.19
C ARG A 130 -2.64 14.24 -4.03
N PHE A 131 -1.74 15.18 -4.30
CA PHE A 131 -0.87 15.80 -3.29
C PHE A 131 -1.66 16.45 -2.15
N GLU A 132 -2.69 17.24 -2.46
CA GLU A 132 -3.57 17.87 -1.46
C GLU A 132 -4.30 16.83 -0.59
N ARG A 133 -4.75 15.71 -1.19
CA ARG A 133 -5.36 14.58 -0.46
C ARG A 133 -4.35 13.93 0.48
N GLU A 134 -3.09 13.76 0.07
CA GLU A 134 -2.03 13.24 0.92
C GLU A 134 -1.75 14.18 2.10
N GLN A 135 -1.61 15.48 1.86
CA GLN A 135 -1.43 16.48 2.92
C GLN A 135 -2.61 16.52 3.90
N ARG A 136 -3.85 16.39 3.40
CA ARG A 136 -5.03 16.29 4.27
C ARG A 136 -4.98 15.00 5.09
N GLY A 137 -4.62 13.87 4.47
CA GLY A 137 -4.47 12.58 5.14
C GLY A 137 -3.47 12.65 6.30
N MET A 138 -2.29 13.24 6.07
CA MET A 138 -1.27 13.45 7.09
C MET A 138 -1.77 14.29 8.27
N ARG A 139 -2.42 15.44 8.00
CA ARG A 139 -3.00 16.28 9.06
C ARG A 139 -4.07 15.56 9.87
N CYS A 140 -4.87 14.71 9.22
CA CYS A 140 -5.85 13.89 9.94
C CYS A 140 -5.17 12.83 10.83
N LEU A 141 -4.09 12.21 10.36
CA LEU A 141 -3.31 11.23 11.13
C LEU A 141 -2.70 11.87 12.38
N GLU A 142 -2.00 12.98 12.21
CA GLU A 142 -1.36 13.73 13.31
C GLU A 142 -2.39 14.15 14.38
N ALA A 143 -3.62 14.46 13.96
CA ALA A 143 -4.70 14.82 14.87
C ALA A 143 -5.46 13.62 15.48
N GLY A 144 -5.07 12.37 15.17
CA GLY A 144 -5.80 11.17 15.61
C GLY A 144 -7.23 11.06 15.04
N ARG A 145 -7.49 11.69 13.90
CA ARG A 145 -8.81 11.77 13.24
C ARG A 145 -8.83 11.09 11.87
N TYR A 146 -7.81 10.30 11.56
CA TYR A 146 -7.78 9.56 10.31
C TYR A 146 -8.83 8.45 10.36
N GLY A 147 -9.76 8.47 9.42
CA GLY A 147 -10.73 7.39 9.24
C GLY A 147 -10.39 6.62 7.98
N ASP A 148 -10.05 5.33 8.13
CA ASP A 148 -9.83 4.44 7.01
C ASP A 148 -11.09 4.40 6.13
N SER A 149 -10.97 4.86 4.89
CA SER A 149 -12.11 4.93 3.97
C SER A 149 -12.72 3.55 3.72
N CYS A 150 -11.89 2.50 3.74
CA CYS A 150 -12.27 1.12 3.52
C CYS A 150 -13.15 0.54 4.65
N LEU A 151 -12.93 0.94 5.90
CA LEU A 151 -13.70 0.46 7.06
C LEU A 151 -14.72 1.47 7.59
N GLY A 152 -14.62 2.72 7.18
CA GLY A 152 -15.65 3.72 7.40
C GLY A 152 -16.63 3.78 6.24
N LYS A 153 -16.45 4.78 5.36
CA LYS A 153 -17.44 5.15 4.33
C LYS A 153 -17.72 4.04 3.31
N ARG A 154 -16.76 3.15 3.04
CA ARG A 154 -16.85 2.13 1.98
C ARG A 154 -17.02 0.71 2.51
N LEU A 155 -17.22 0.52 3.81
CA LEU A 155 -17.29 -0.81 4.42
C LEU A 155 -18.32 -1.73 3.75
N GLN A 156 -19.47 -1.18 3.34
CA GLN A 156 -20.51 -1.97 2.66
C GLN A 156 -20.05 -2.53 1.32
N ALA A 157 -19.27 -1.77 0.55
CA ALA A 157 -18.71 -2.25 -0.71
C ALA A 157 -17.75 -3.43 -0.47
N PHE A 158 -16.92 -3.35 0.56
CA PHE A 158 -15.92 -4.39 0.86
C PHE A 158 -16.44 -5.55 1.70
N LYS A 159 -17.70 -5.55 2.14
CA LYS A 159 -18.23 -6.55 3.08
C LYS A 159 -18.02 -7.99 2.61
N GLY A 160 -18.30 -8.28 1.34
CA GLY A 160 -18.13 -9.63 0.78
C GLY A 160 -16.66 -10.06 0.75
N VAL A 161 -15.78 -9.16 0.32
CA VAL A 161 -14.33 -9.38 0.24
C VAL A 161 -13.72 -9.57 1.64
N ILE A 162 -14.07 -8.71 2.60
CA ILE A 162 -13.64 -8.78 4.00
C ILE A 162 -14.15 -10.06 4.67
N LYS A 163 -15.38 -10.50 4.40
CA LYS A 163 -15.88 -11.78 4.93
C LYS A 163 -15.05 -12.97 4.45
N LYS A 164 -14.60 -12.94 3.20
CA LYS A 164 -13.82 -14.02 2.58
C LYS A 164 -12.32 -13.98 2.92
N HIS A 165 -11.75 -12.79 3.04
CA HIS A 165 -10.30 -12.57 3.10
C HIS A 165 -9.86 -11.73 4.33
N GLY A 166 -10.70 -11.59 5.34
CA GLY A 166 -10.50 -10.64 6.45
C GLY A 166 -9.19 -10.82 7.22
N SER A 167 -8.73 -12.06 7.43
CA SER A 167 -7.45 -12.31 8.11
C SER A 167 -6.23 -11.83 7.32
N LEU A 168 -6.34 -11.71 6.00
CA LEU A 168 -5.31 -11.17 5.13
C LEU A 168 -5.43 -9.64 5.06
N LEU A 169 -6.64 -9.13 4.90
CA LEU A 169 -6.90 -7.73 4.57
C LEU A 169 -6.91 -6.78 5.76
N LEU A 170 -7.15 -7.29 6.97
CA LEU A 170 -7.40 -6.48 8.15
C LEU A 170 -6.37 -6.73 9.24
N SER A 171 -6.11 -5.67 10.00
CA SER A 171 -5.30 -5.73 11.20
C SER A 171 -6.01 -6.53 12.31
N LEU A 172 -5.26 -7.02 13.30
CA LEU A 172 -5.81 -7.78 14.43
C LEU A 172 -6.81 -6.95 15.22
N GLU A 173 -6.56 -5.65 15.37
CA GLU A 173 -7.49 -4.73 16.02
C GLU A 173 -8.81 -4.64 15.26
N GLU A 174 -8.76 -4.37 13.95
CA GLU A 174 -9.95 -4.26 13.10
C GLU A 174 -10.76 -5.56 13.06
N GLN A 175 -10.08 -6.70 13.02
CA GLN A 175 -10.75 -8.01 13.11
C GLN A 175 -11.53 -8.17 14.43
N ARG A 176 -10.95 -7.71 15.55
CA ARG A 176 -11.62 -7.75 16.86
C ARG A 176 -12.81 -6.79 16.89
N GLU A 177 -12.66 -5.58 16.35
CA GLU A 177 -13.73 -4.58 16.30
C GLU A 177 -14.92 -5.02 15.45
N LEU A 178 -14.66 -5.58 14.27
CA LEU A 178 -15.74 -6.07 13.39
C LEU A 178 -16.49 -7.25 14.01
N ARG A 179 -15.78 -8.17 14.71
CA ARG A 179 -16.43 -9.25 15.47
C ARG A 179 -17.33 -8.72 16.58
N LYS A 180 -16.86 -7.73 17.35
CA LYS A 180 -17.67 -7.10 18.42
C LYS A 180 -18.91 -6.40 17.86
N SER A 181 -18.79 -5.84 16.66
CA SER A 181 -19.86 -5.10 15.98
C SER A 181 -20.89 -6.01 15.29
N GLY A 182 -20.76 -7.34 15.39
CA GLY A 182 -21.65 -8.30 14.73
C GLY A 182 -21.54 -8.30 13.20
N TYR A 183 -20.42 -7.80 12.65
CA TYR A 183 -20.16 -7.86 11.21
C TYR A 183 -19.73 -9.26 10.74
N TYR A 184 -19.36 -10.13 11.67
CA TYR A 184 -18.98 -11.53 11.49
C TYR A 184 -19.92 -12.47 12.23
#